data_AF-A0A8J8DPN4-F1
#
_entry.id   AF-A0A8J8DPN4-F1
#
_cell.length_a   1.000
_cell.length_b   1.000
_cell.length_c   1.000
_cell.angle_alpha   90.00
_cell.angle_beta   90.00
_cell.angle_gamma   90.00
#
_symmetry.space_group_name_H-M   'P 1'
#
loop_
_entity.id
_entity.type
_entity.pdbx_description
1 polymer ?
#
loop_
_entity_poly.entity_id
_entity_poly.type
_entity_poly.pdbx_seq_one_letter_code
_entity_poly.pdbx_strand_id
1 'polypeptide(L)'
;MVVKVSLIIHHWDTDGITSAALLVKALGLDDFRNLTPPIGEFRFDERIKRAIEEAEKIYVLDLNLPHEAESIEKESVFIDHHIQPKIKNPRVKQINPALEGDEAPSASFVVSQYFNIWNAWSALGVIGDIGGKAFKIPKVEELLEMEGITKEEALRLVSLIDSNYVTMDRESVEKALRVLLKNPIKDLLTYGPWVKKAEAIEEAVQDALSKAEVKDGIAFMTFKSPFNIISKVARKAVWEIGYRGAVVVNEDFHGNAQIYFRISSKMAEKINMAQVISELKGKGFNAGGKREVLGCICEKNRIEEALNIINAHLR
;
A
#
# COMPACT_ATOMS: atom_id res chain seq x y z
N MET A 1 31.63 1.26 22.80
CA MET A 1 30.38 0.47 22.86
C MET A 1 29.70 0.62 21.52
N VAL A 2 29.59 -0.45 20.73
CA VAL A 2 28.74 -0.43 19.53
C VAL A 2 27.31 -0.54 20.06
N VAL A 3 26.52 0.50 19.86
CA VAL A 3 25.09 0.48 20.21
C VAL A 3 24.43 -0.54 19.30
N LYS A 4 23.78 -1.54 19.89
CA LYS A 4 23.15 -2.66 19.19
C LYS A 4 21.82 -2.21 18.59
N VAL A 5 21.85 -1.59 17.41
CA VAL A 5 20.62 -1.06 16.78
C VAL A 5 19.96 -2.14 15.92
N SER A 6 18.69 -2.45 16.23
CA SER A 6 17.86 -3.27 15.35
C SER A 6 17.35 -2.44 14.18
N LEU A 7 17.38 -3.01 12.96
CA LEU A 7 16.80 -2.40 11.77
C LEU A 7 15.46 -3.05 11.43
N ILE A 8 14.44 -2.22 11.23
CA ILE A 8 13.13 -2.64 10.75
C ILE A 8 12.91 -2.03 9.37
N ILE A 9 12.73 -2.86 8.36
CA ILE A 9 12.40 -2.45 7.00
C ILE A 9 10.94 -2.83 6.77
N HIS A 10 10.07 -1.87 6.50
CA HIS A 10 8.64 -2.13 6.39
C HIS A 10 7.99 -1.44 5.20
N HIS A 11 6.87 -1.97 4.73
CA HIS A 11 6.05 -1.34 3.71
C HIS A 11 5.44 -0.02 4.22
N TRP A 12 5.05 0.84 3.27
CA TRP A 12 4.74 2.23 3.55
C TRP A 12 3.29 2.50 3.96
N ASP A 13 2.42 1.51 3.86
CA ASP A 13 1.00 1.64 4.22
C ASP A 13 0.71 1.23 5.66
N THR A 14 -0.58 1.24 6.01
CA THR A 14 -1.05 0.89 7.34
C THR A 14 -0.61 -0.52 7.78
N ASP A 15 -0.61 -1.53 6.90
CA ASP A 15 -0.25 -2.89 7.30
C ASP A 15 1.25 -3.00 7.61
N GLY A 16 2.12 -2.46 6.77
CA GLY A 16 3.56 -2.41 7.04
C GLY A 16 3.91 -1.64 8.31
N ILE A 17 3.30 -0.47 8.51
CA ILE A 17 3.58 0.36 9.70
C ILE A 17 3.07 -0.32 10.99
N THR A 18 1.87 -0.90 10.97
CA THR A 18 1.31 -1.60 12.14
C THR A 18 2.04 -2.91 12.43
N SER A 19 2.49 -3.64 11.41
CA SER A 19 3.40 -4.79 11.54
C SER A 19 4.67 -4.41 12.29
N ALA A 20 5.28 -3.27 11.93
CA ALA A 20 6.46 -2.76 12.61
C ALA A 20 6.18 -2.38 14.07
N ALA A 21 5.03 -1.75 14.35
CA ALA A 21 4.63 -1.39 15.71
C ALA A 21 4.40 -2.63 16.59
N LEU A 22 3.74 -3.66 16.05
CA LEU A 22 3.53 -4.95 16.71
C LEU A 22 4.86 -5.66 16.99
N LEU A 23 5.79 -5.68 16.03
CA LEU A 23 7.11 -6.26 16.20
C LEU A 23 7.89 -5.55 17.34
N VAL A 24 7.93 -4.22 17.33
CA VAL A 24 8.60 -3.43 18.37
C VAL A 24 8.03 -3.77 19.75
N LYS A 25 6.71 -3.83 19.87
CA LYS A 25 6.02 -4.16 21.13
C LYS A 25 6.27 -5.61 21.56
N ALA A 26 6.23 -6.56 20.64
CA ALA A 26 6.45 -7.98 20.92
C ALA A 26 7.87 -8.27 21.43
N LEU A 27 8.86 -7.58 20.87
CA LEU A 27 10.27 -7.79 21.19
C LEU A 27 10.80 -6.83 22.26
N GLY A 28 10.00 -5.86 22.71
CA GLY A 28 10.43 -4.83 23.67
C GLY A 28 11.60 -4.00 23.15
N LEU A 29 11.57 -3.59 21.87
CA LEU A 29 12.68 -2.86 21.26
C LEU A 29 12.68 -1.38 21.67
N ASP A 30 13.63 -1.00 22.52
CA ASP A 30 13.83 0.40 22.92
C ASP A 30 14.61 1.21 21.86
N ASP A 31 15.68 0.62 21.33
CA ASP A 31 16.54 1.23 20.32
C ASP A 31 16.46 0.48 18.98
N PHE A 32 15.89 1.17 17.99
CA PHE A 32 15.72 0.67 16.65
C PHE A 32 15.73 1.82 15.64
N ARG A 33 16.23 1.50 14.45
CA ARG A 33 16.08 2.30 13.24
C ARG A 33 14.99 1.63 12.40
N ASN A 34 14.08 2.41 11.84
CA ASN A 34 13.15 1.90 10.83
C ASN A 34 13.31 2.66 9.52
N LEU A 35 13.16 1.94 8.42
CA LEU A 35 13.22 2.46 7.06
C LEU A 35 12.09 1.83 6.24
N THR A 36 11.66 2.53 5.21
CA THR A 36 10.75 2.01 4.19
C THR A 36 11.39 2.17 2.82
N PRO A 37 11.12 1.32 1.81
CA PRO A 37 11.60 1.55 0.44
C PRO A 37 11.09 2.87 -0.17
N PRO A 38 11.65 3.34 -1.30
CA PRO A 38 11.05 4.45 -2.03
C PRO A 38 9.58 4.15 -2.36
N ILE A 39 8.68 5.08 -2.09
CA ILE A 39 7.23 4.84 -2.25
C ILE A 39 6.92 4.54 -3.72
N GLY A 40 6.27 3.40 -3.96
CA GLY A 40 5.98 2.91 -5.31
C GLY A 40 7.11 2.10 -5.95
N GLU A 41 8.24 1.89 -5.27
CA GLU A 41 9.34 1.04 -5.72
C GLU A 41 9.51 -0.18 -4.81
N PHE A 42 9.42 -1.36 -5.42
CA PHE A 42 9.58 -2.65 -4.74
C PHE A 42 11.05 -3.10 -4.80
N ARG A 43 11.95 -2.39 -4.11
CA ARG A 43 13.39 -2.71 -4.01
C ARG A 43 14.07 -2.07 -2.80
N PHE A 44 15.24 -2.57 -2.38
CA PHE A 44 16.06 -1.86 -1.39
C PHE A 44 16.94 -0.81 -2.07
N ASP A 45 16.83 0.43 -1.62
CA ASP A 45 17.70 1.51 -2.08
C ASP A 45 18.99 1.59 -1.25
N GLU A 46 19.90 2.48 -1.64
CA GLU A 46 21.20 2.64 -0.98
C GLU A 46 21.09 3.09 0.49
N ARG A 47 19.97 3.70 0.91
CA ARG A 47 19.73 4.00 2.34
C ARG A 47 19.50 2.72 3.12
N ILE A 48 18.68 1.81 2.58
CA ILE A 48 18.36 0.53 3.20
C ILE A 48 19.58 -0.40 3.20
N LYS A 49 20.29 -0.52 2.07
CA LYS A 49 21.48 -1.40 1.97
C LYS A 49 22.56 -1.03 3.00
N ARG A 50 22.88 0.25 3.13
CA ARG A 50 23.82 0.73 4.17
C ARG A 50 23.32 0.45 5.58
N ALA A 51 22.03 0.63 5.85
CA ALA A 51 21.48 0.32 7.16
C ALA A 51 21.56 -1.19 7.47
N ILE A 52 21.39 -2.06 6.48
CA ILE A 52 21.58 -3.51 6.61
C ILE A 52 23.04 -3.83 7.01
N GLU A 53 24.01 -3.19 6.36
CA GLU A 53 25.44 -3.33 6.67
C GLU A 53 25.80 -2.85 8.09
N GLU A 54 25.07 -1.89 8.64
CA GLU A 54 25.29 -1.33 9.98
C GLU A 54 24.56 -2.11 11.10
N ALA A 55 23.42 -2.73 10.79
CA ALA A 55 22.52 -3.33 11.79
C ALA A 55 23.03 -4.66 12.37
N GLU A 56 22.71 -4.95 13.63
CA GLU A 56 22.99 -6.27 14.23
C GLU A 56 21.87 -7.27 13.93
N LYS A 57 20.61 -6.82 14.01
CA LYS A 57 19.42 -7.61 13.71
C LYS A 57 18.57 -6.88 12.68
N ILE A 58 18.03 -7.64 11.74
CA ILE A 58 17.24 -7.10 10.63
C ILE A 58 15.89 -7.77 10.59
N TYR A 59 14.84 -6.96 10.51
CA TYR A 59 13.48 -7.41 10.31
C TYR A 59 12.93 -6.78 9.03
N VAL A 60 12.39 -7.60 8.13
CA VAL A 60 11.72 -7.16 6.90
C VAL A 60 10.25 -7.52 7.01
N LEU A 61 9.37 -6.54 6.88
CA LEU A 61 7.94 -6.67 7.16
C LEU A 61 7.11 -6.19 5.97
N ASP A 62 6.15 -6.99 5.53
CA ASP A 62 5.14 -6.63 4.53
C ASP A 62 5.72 -6.20 3.15
N LEU A 63 6.92 -6.65 2.83
CA LEU A 63 7.61 -6.27 1.61
C LEU A 63 7.81 -7.51 0.77
N ASN A 64 6.91 -7.78 -0.17
CA ASN A 64 6.98 -8.88 -1.14
C ASN A 64 8.23 -8.75 -2.06
N LEU A 65 9.40 -8.89 -1.46
CA LEU A 65 10.74 -8.64 -1.98
C LEU A 65 11.67 -9.82 -1.64
N PRO A 66 11.28 -11.07 -1.95
CA PRO A 66 12.09 -12.23 -1.59
C PRO A 66 13.51 -12.13 -2.20
N HIS A 67 13.62 -11.59 -3.42
CA HIS A 67 14.90 -11.42 -4.12
C HIS A 67 15.84 -10.42 -3.44
N GLU A 68 15.31 -9.35 -2.86
CA GLU A 68 16.13 -8.39 -2.11
C GLU A 68 16.64 -9.03 -0.82
N ALA A 69 15.80 -9.83 -0.16
CA ALA A 69 16.17 -10.55 1.05
C ALA A 69 17.26 -11.62 0.82
N GLU A 70 17.35 -12.21 -0.37
CA GLU A 70 18.44 -13.14 -0.73
C GLU A 70 19.83 -12.52 -0.54
N SER A 71 19.95 -11.20 -0.74
CA SER A 71 21.23 -10.47 -0.64
C SER A 71 21.67 -10.14 0.79
N ILE A 72 20.84 -10.41 1.81
CA ILE A 72 21.15 -10.06 3.19
C ILE A 72 22.19 -11.04 3.76
N GLU A 73 23.39 -10.54 4.05
CA GLU A 73 24.51 -11.37 4.56
C GLU A 73 24.46 -11.66 6.07
N LYS A 74 23.46 -11.12 6.78
CA LYS A 74 23.28 -11.23 8.24
C LYS A 74 22.02 -12.02 8.59
N GLU A 75 21.96 -12.48 9.84
CA GLU A 75 20.72 -13.07 10.36
C GLU A 75 19.58 -12.06 10.29
N SER A 76 18.49 -12.47 9.64
CA SER A 76 17.31 -11.63 9.48
C SER A 76 16.03 -12.44 9.60
N VAL A 77 14.95 -11.74 9.95
CA VAL A 77 13.60 -12.30 9.96
C VAL A 77 12.77 -11.56 8.93
N PHE A 78 12.12 -12.30 8.05
CA PHE A 78 11.28 -11.77 7.00
C PHE A 78 9.84 -12.25 7.26
N ILE A 79 8.93 -11.32 7.55
CA ILE A 79 7.52 -11.61 7.88
C ILE A 79 6.63 -10.97 6.84
N ASP A 80 5.82 -11.79 6.17
CA ASP A 80 4.97 -11.34 5.07
C ASP A 80 3.77 -12.31 4.91
N HIS A 81 2.79 -11.92 4.11
CA HIS A 81 1.58 -12.70 3.79
C HIS A 81 1.36 -12.87 2.27
N HIS A 82 2.13 -12.17 1.43
CA HIS A 82 2.01 -12.26 -0.02
C HIS A 82 2.43 -13.63 -0.57
N ILE A 83 1.79 -14.05 -1.67
CA ILE A 83 2.24 -15.21 -2.47
C ILE A 83 3.60 -14.89 -3.07
N GLN A 84 4.62 -15.61 -2.63
CA GLN A 84 6.01 -15.39 -3.04
C GLN A 84 6.83 -16.68 -2.95
N PRO A 85 7.95 -16.78 -3.69
CA PRO A 85 8.87 -17.92 -3.56
C PRO A 85 9.51 -17.99 -2.17
N LYS A 86 9.94 -19.21 -1.81
CA LYS A 86 10.80 -19.44 -0.64
C LYS A 86 12.14 -18.74 -0.83
N ILE A 87 12.57 -17.96 0.16
CA ILE A 87 13.91 -17.37 0.23
C ILE A 87 14.92 -18.49 0.50
N LYS A 88 15.94 -18.60 -0.36
CA LYS A 88 16.95 -19.66 -0.33
C LYS A 88 18.11 -19.36 0.62
N ASN A 89 18.37 -18.09 0.89
CA ASN A 89 19.41 -17.67 1.82
C ASN A 89 19.15 -18.22 3.24
N PRO A 90 20.04 -19.10 3.76
CA PRO A 90 19.81 -19.78 5.04
C PRO A 90 19.89 -18.85 6.26
N ARG A 91 20.37 -17.61 6.09
CA ARG A 91 20.41 -16.59 7.16
C ARG A 91 19.07 -15.86 7.34
N VAL A 92 18.14 -16.03 6.40
CA VAL A 92 16.84 -15.36 6.42
C VAL A 92 15.78 -16.34 6.92
N LYS A 93 15.27 -16.08 8.13
CA LYS A 93 14.08 -16.78 8.63
C LYS A 93 12.83 -16.17 7.99
N GLN A 94 12.29 -16.83 6.98
CA GLN A 94 11.04 -16.43 6.34
C GLN A 94 9.82 -17.01 7.07
N ILE A 95 8.96 -16.14 7.58
CA ILE A 95 7.67 -16.42 8.22
C ILE A 95 6.58 -15.92 7.26
N ASN A 96 5.95 -16.83 6.55
CA ASN A 96 4.86 -16.50 5.63
C ASN A 96 3.93 -17.71 5.45
N PRO A 97 2.65 -17.61 5.85
CA PRO A 97 1.66 -18.69 5.69
C PRO A 97 1.47 -19.16 4.24
N ALA A 98 1.63 -18.27 3.25
CA ALA A 98 1.45 -18.60 1.84
C ALA A 98 2.46 -19.63 1.30
N LEU A 99 3.57 -19.87 2.02
CA LEU A 99 4.53 -20.93 1.69
C LEU A 99 3.96 -22.34 1.93
N GLU A 100 2.96 -22.46 2.80
CA GLU A 100 2.28 -23.72 3.15
C GLU A 100 0.90 -23.83 2.48
N GLY A 101 0.55 -22.85 1.64
CA GLY A 101 -0.76 -22.77 0.98
C GLY A 101 -1.85 -22.09 1.81
N ASP A 102 -1.50 -21.55 2.98
CA ASP A 102 -2.42 -20.79 3.83
C ASP A 102 -2.51 -19.32 3.42
N GLU A 103 -3.66 -18.70 3.69
CA GLU A 103 -3.88 -17.27 3.46
C GLU A 103 -3.96 -16.52 4.79
N ALA A 104 -3.25 -15.40 4.89
CA ALA A 104 -3.41 -14.44 5.98
C ALA A 104 -3.91 -13.10 5.41
N PRO A 105 -4.83 -12.43 6.11
CA PRO A 105 -5.49 -11.25 5.58
C PRO A 105 -4.55 -10.03 5.47
N SER A 106 -3.45 -10.03 6.22
CA SER A 106 -2.40 -9.01 6.18
C SER A 106 -1.13 -9.48 6.91
N ALA A 107 0.01 -8.82 6.71
CA ALA A 107 1.26 -9.12 7.42
C ALA A 107 1.18 -8.78 8.93
N SER A 108 0.46 -7.73 9.33
CA SER A 108 0.29 -7.41 10.76
C SER A 108 -0.47 -8.52 11.49
N PHE A 109 -1.40 -9.19 10.81
CA PHE A 109 -2.07 -10.38 11.30
C PHE A 109 -1.07 -11.54 11.52
N VAL A 110 -0.16 -11.76 10.57
CA VAL A 110 0.92 -12.77 10.69
C VAL A 110 1.86 -12.46 11.85
N VAL A 111 2.30 -11.20 12.01
CA VAL A 111 3.13 -10.75 13.14
C VAL A 111 2.41 -11.04 14.45
N SER A 112 1.13 -10.70 14.54
CA SER A 112 0.30 -10.94 15.71
C SER A 112 0.15 -12.41 16.06
N GLN A 113 -0.09 -13.27 15.07
CA GLN A 113 -0.16 -14.73 15.27
C GLN A 113 1.19 -15.28 15.76
N TYR A 114 2.28 -14.91 15.10
CA TYR A 114 3.61 -15.45 15.37
C TYR A 114 4.13 -15.09 16.77
N PHE A 115 3.87 -13.85 17.23
CA PHE A 115 4.28 -13.40 18.56
C PHE A 115 3.18 -13.50 19.63
N ASN A 116 2.00 -14.00 19.26
CA ASN A 116 0.81 -14.04 20.11
C ASN A 116 0.48 -12.69 20.76
N ILE A 117 0.52 -11.62 19.97
CA ILE A 117 0.20 -10.25 20.40
C ILE A 117 -0.94 -9.69 19.57
N TRP A 118 -2.05 -9.36 20.22
CA TRP A 118 -3.26 -8.90 19.54
C TRP A 118 -3.71 -7.57 20.15
N ASN A 119 -3.95 -6.57 19.30
CA ASN A 119 -4.55 -5.28 19.66
C ASN A 119 -5.12 -4.60 18.42
N ALA A 120 -5.63 -3.37 18.54
CA ALA A 120 -6.19 -2.65 17.40
C ALA A 120 -5.22 -2.47 16.22
N TRP A 121 -3.90 -2.47 16.42
CA TRP A 121 -2.96 -2.39 15.29
C TRP A 121 -3.08 -3.60 14.36
N SER A 122 -3.31 -4.80 14.91
CA SER A 122 -3.58 -6.01 14.12
C SER A 122 -4.84 -5.86 13.27
N ALA A 123 -5.88 -5.25 13.83
CA ALA A 123 -7.12 -4.98 13.10
C ALA A 123 -6.93 -3.92 12.01
N LEU A 124 -6.21 -2.83 12.32
CA LEU A 124 -5.98 -1.73 11.38
C LEU A 124 -5.14 -2.15 10.17
N GLY A 125 -4.13 -3.00 10.33
CA GLY A 125 -3.38 -3.50 9.18
C GLY A 125 -4.24 -4.36 8.24
N VAL A 126 -5.10 -5.24 8.78
CA VAL A 126 -6.09 -5.98 7.99
C VAL A 126 -7.06 -5.03 7.26
N ILE A 127 -7.52 -3.97 7.92
CA ILE A 127 -8.39 -2.95 7.28
C ILE A 127 -7.62 -2.18 6.21
N GLY A 128 -6.33 -1.92 6.41
CA GLY A 128 -5.43 -1.32 5.42
C GLY A 128 -5.40 -2.09 4.11
N ASP A 129 -5.23 -3.41 4.18
CA ASP A 129 -5.09 -4.27 3.01
C ASP A 129 -6.39 -4.53 2.26
N ILE A 130 -7.44 -4.95 2.99
CA ILE A 130 -8.68 -5.45 2.37
C ILE A 130 -9.88 -4.52 2.59
N GLY A 131 -9.68 -3.36 3.22
CA GLY A 131 -10.71 -2.35 3.44
C GLY A 131 -11.87 -2.87 4.29
N GLY A 132 -13.08 -2.41 4.00
CA GLY A 132 -14.29 -2.80 4.76
C GLY A 132 -14.62 -4.30 4.73
N LYS A 133 -13.99 -5.11 3.86
CA LYS A 133 -14.12 -6.58 3.93
C LYS A 133 -13.54 -7.15 5.22
N ALA A 134 -12.58 -6.46 5.84
CA ALA A 134 -11.98 -6.81 7.11
C ALA A 134 -13.01 -7.00 8.24
N PHE A 135 -14.11 -6.22 8.22
CA PHE A 135 -15.17 -6.32 9.23
C PHE A 135 -15.95 -7.63 9.19
N LYS A 136 -15.70 -8.52 8.22
CA LYS A 136 -16.24 -9.89 8.21
C LYS A 136 -15.39 -10.89 8.98
N ILE A 137 -14.21 -10.48 9.45
CA ILE A 137 -13.28 -11.32 10.21
C ILE A 137 -13.55 -11.08 11.70
N PRO A 138 -14.07 -12.07 12.46
CA PRO A 138 -14.49 -11.86 13.85
C PRO A 138 -13.40 -11.29 14.75
N LYS A 139 -12.14 -11.72 14.56
CA LYS A 139 -11.00 -11.21 15.32
C LYS A 139 -10.75 -9.72 15.08
N VAL A 140 -11.04 -9.20 13.89
CA VAL A 140 -10.92 -7.76 13.61
C VAL A 140 -11.94 -6.98 14.43
N GLU A 141 -13.21 -7.41 14.43
CA GLU A 141 -14.26 -6.75 15.21
C GLU A 141 -13.96 -6.79 16.72
N GLU A 142 -13.57 -7.94 17.25
CA GLU A 142 -13.16 -8.12 18.66
C GLU A 142 -12.08 -7.10 19.08
N LEU A 143 -11.03 -6.94 18.28
CA LEU A 143 -9.90 -6.07 18.60
C LEU A 143 -10.24 -4.58 18.52
N LEU A 144 -11.17 -4.19 17.64
CA LEU A 144 -11.68 -2.83 17.60
C LEU A 144 -12.58 -2.52 18.80
N GLU A 145 -13.45 -3.47 19.17
CA GLU A 145 -14.35 -3.33 20.32
C GLU A 145 -13.58 -3.19 21.64
N MET A 146 -12.48 -3.94 21.81
CA MET A 146 -11.61 -3.84 22.99
C MET A 146 -11.03 -2.44 23.20
N GLU A 147 -10.80 -1.69 22.12
CA GLU A 147 -10.31 -0.30 22.17
C GLU A 147 -11.47 0.72 22.01
N GLY A 148 -12.69 0.24 21.87
CA GLY A 148 -13.91 1.02 21.65
C GLY A 148 -13.89 1.81 20.34
N ILE A 149 -13.27 1.29 19.28
CA ILE A 149 -13.14 1.94 17.97
C ILE A 149 -14.30 1.48 17.07
N THR A 150 -15.03 2.42 16.49
CA THR A 150 -16.09 2.13 15.50
C THR A 150 -15.50 1.77 14.14
N LYS A 151 -16.31 1.17 13.25
CA LYS A 151 -15.87 0.80 11.89
C LYS A 151 -15.48 2.04 11.08
N GLU A 152 -16.23 3.12 11.25
CA GLU A 152 -16.00 4.41 10.62
C GLU A 152 -14.69 5.04 11.10
N GLU A 153 -14.44 5.03 12.43
CA GLU A 153 -13.17 5.49 13.00
C GLU A 153 -11.99 4.64 12.54
N ALA A 154 -12.15 3.32 12.42
CA ALA A 154 -11.09 2.44 11.95
C ALA A 154 -10.69 2.74 10.49
N LEU A 155 -11.68 2.93 9.60
CA LEU A 155 -11.43 3.37 8.22
C LEU A 155 -10.76 4.76 8.18
N ARG A 156 -11.19 5.67 9.07
CA ARG A 156 -10.57 6.99 9.19
C ARG A 156 -9.10 6.89 9.65
N LEU A 157 -8.81 6.10 10.68
CA LEU A 157 -7.46 5.85 11.16
C LEU A 157 -6.55 5.30 10.06
N VAL A 158 -7.00 4.30 9.31
CA VAL A 158 -6.27 3.77 8.14
C VAL A 158 -5.99 4.88 7.13
N SER A 159 -6.99 5.70 6.77
CA SER A 159 -6.76 6.82 5.83
C SER A 159 -5.76 7.85 6.34
N LEU A 160 -5.72 8.09 7.67
CA LEU A 160 -4.79 9.02 8.30
C LEU A 160 -3.36 8.46 8.31
N ILE A 161 -3.19 7.17 8.59
CA ILE A 161 -1.88 6.50 8.53
C ILE A 161 -1.38 6.45 7.09
N ASP A 162 -2.22 6.03 6.15
CA ASP A 162 -1.91 5.97 4.72
C ASP A 162 -1.61 7.34 4.11
N SER A 163 -2.13 8.43 4.70
CA SER A 163 -1.90 9.80 4.19
C SER A 163 -0.42 10.11 4.01
N ASN A 164 0.46 9.50 4.83
CA ASN A 164 1.90 9.67 4.76
C ASN A 164 2.46 9.23 3.40
N TYR A 165 2.18 8.00 2.96
CA TYR A 165 2.68 7.52 1.68
C TYR A 165 1.90 8.10 0.50
N VAL A 166 0.60 8.41 0.69
CA VAL A 166 -0.22 9.00 -0.39
C VAL A 166 0.30 10.39 -0.75
N THR A 167 0.82 11.16 0.21
CA THR A 167 1.54 12.41 -0.05
C THR A 167 2.96 12.24 -0.58
N MET A 168 3.40 11.02 -0.86
CA MET A 168 4.77 10.68 -1.30
C MET A 168 5.85 11.10 -0.29
N ASP A 169 5.50 11.16 0.99
CA ASP A 169 6.38 11.60 2.08
C ASP A 169 6.96 10.40 2.83
N ARG A 170 8.05 9.86 2.28
CA ARG A 170 8.77 8.69 2.80
C ARG A 170 9.27 8.88 4.23
N GLU A 171 9.75 10.07 4.58
CA GLU A 171 10.19 10.35 5.95
C GLU A 171 9.03 10.32 6.95
N SER A 172 7.87 10.82 6.55
CA SER A 172 6.69 10.79 7.41
C SER A 172 6.13 9.38 7.59
N VAL A 173 6.28 8.50 6.60
CA VAL A 173 6.05 7.05 6.76
C VAL A 173 6.99 6.47 7.82
N GLU A 174 8.29 6.76 7.73
CA GLU A 174 9.27 6.30 8.71
C GLU A 174 8.95 6.84 10.13
N LYS A 175 8.55 8.11 10.24
CA LYS A 175 8.15 8.74 11.52
C LYS A 175 6.82 8.18 12.06
N ALA A 176 5.91 7.70 11.20
CA ALA A 176 4.59 7.23 11.59
C ALA A 176 4.64 6.07 12.60
N LEU A 177 5.64 5.19 12.51
CA LEU A 177 5.86 4.13 13.48
C LEU A 177 6.02 4.68 14.91
N ARG A 178 6.88 5.70 15.09
CA ARG A 178 7.08 6.33 16.40
C ARG A 178 5.84 7.11 16.86
N VAL A 179 5.03 7.64 15.95
CA VAL A 179 3.74 8.27 16.27
C VAL A 179 2.77 7.21 16.83
N LEU A 180 2.61 6.07 16.16
CA LEU A 180 1.75 4.98 16.64
C LEU A 180 2.18 4.42 18.00
N LEU A 181 3.49 4.26 18.22
CA LEU A 181 4.01 3.73 19.48
C LEU A 181 3.82 4.68 20.68
N LYS A 182 3.76 5.99 20.44
CA LYS A 182 3.75 7.02 21.50
C LYS A 182 2.36 7.55 21.85
N ASN A 183 1.36 7.30 21.01
CA ASN A 183 0.03 7.86 21.18
C ASN A 183 -1.00 6.73 21.30
N PRO A 184 -2.00 6.88 22.20
CA PRO A 184 -3.21 6.07 22.13
C PRO A 184 -3.81 6.13 20.73
N ILE A 185 -4.29 4.99 20.22
CA ILE A 185 -4.74 4.90 18.83
C ILE A 185 -5.88 5.87 18.50
N LYS A 186 -6.79 6.12 19.45
CA LYS A 186 -7.91 7.06 19.29
C LYS A 186 -7.46 8.51 19.15
N ASP A 187 -6.36 8.89 19.81
CA ASP A 187 -5.85 10.26 19.72
C ASP A 187 -5.35 10.57 18.30
N LEU A 188 -5.04 9.55 17.49
CA LEU A 188 -4.63 9.72 16.11
C LEU A 188 -5.75 10.23 15.21
N LEU A 189 -7.03 10.06 15.58
CA LEU A 189 -8.17 10.62 14.83
C LEU A 189 -8.10 12.14 14.71
N THR A 190 -7.46 12.80 15.68
CA THR A 190 -7.28 14.26 15.73
C THR A 190 -5.82 14.69 15.62
N TYR A 191 -4.91 13.77 15.25
CA TYR A 191 -3.50 14.09 15.08
C TYR A 191 -3.28 15.03 13.89
N GLY A 192 -3.14 16.32 14.19
CA GLY A 192 -3.17 17.42 13.23
C GLY A 192 -2.32 17.23 11.97
N PRO A 193 -1.07 16.74 12.05
CA PRO A 193 -0.26 16.50 10.85
C PRO A 193 -0.89 15.52 9.85
N TRP A 194 -1.48 14.42 10.32
CA TRP A 194 -2.13 13.45 9.44
C TRP A 194 -3.50 13.93 8.96
N VAL A 195 -4.25 14.63 9.82
CA VAL A 195 -5.53 15.24 9.44
C VAL A 195 -5.34 16.21 8.28
N LYS A 196 -4.36 17.12 8.36
CA LYS A 196 -4.04 18.06 7.28
C LYS A 196 -3.66 17.36 5.97
N LYS A 197 -2.86 16.29 6.03
CA LYS A 197 -2.52 15.49 4.85
C LYS A 197 -3.76 14.84 4.24
N ALA A 198 -4.59 14.21 5.07
CA ALA A 198 -5.82 13.57 4.62
C ALA A 198 -6.82 14.55 3.99
N GLU A 199 -6.94 15.76 4.55
CA GLU A 199 -7.77 16.84 3.98
C GLU A 199 -7.26 17.28 2.60
N ALA A 200 -5.95 17.53 2.46
CA ALA A 200 -5.36 17.90 1.17
C ALA A 200 -5.52 16.79 0.11
N ILE A 201 -5.39 15.52 0.52
CA ILE A 201 -5.64 14.36 -0.34
C ILE A 201 -7.10 14.33 -0.79
N GLU A 202 -8.05 14.52 0.12
CA GLU A 202 -9.48 14.49 -0.18
C GLU A 202 -9.86 15.63 -1.14
N GLU A 203 -9.33 16.84 -0.91
CA GLU A 203 -9.50 17.98 -1.81
C GLU A 203 -9.00 17.65 -3.23
N ALA A 204 -7.79 17.09 -3.35
CA ALA A 204 -7.24 16.69 -4.64
C ALA A 204 -8.05 15.58 -5.34
N VAL A 205 -8.62 14.65 -4.57
CA VAL A 205 -9.53 13.62 -5.10
C VAL A 205 -10.84 14.25 -5.60
N GLN A 206 -11.44 15.18 -4.84
CA GLN A 206 -12.66 15.87 -5.28
C GLN A 206 -12.42 16.75 -6.50
N ASP A 207 -11.29 17.49 -6.55
CA ASP A 207 -10.90 18.27 -7.72
C ASP A 207 -10.78 17.38 -8.97
N ALA A 208 -10.10 16.23 -8.86
CA ALA A 208 -9.99 15.27 -9.95
C ALA A 208 -11.35 14.72 -10.41
N LEU A 209 -12.24 14.39 -9.47
CA LEU A 209 -13.60 13.90 -9.78
C LEU A 209 -14.48 14.96 -10.43
N SER A 210 -14.31 16.24 -10.08
CA SER A 210 -15.07 17.35 -10.65
C SER A 210 -14.80 17.55 -12.16
N LYS A 211 -13.66 17.03 -12.65
CA LYS A 211 -13.21 17.09 -14.04
C LYS A 211 -13.71 15.91 -14.88
N ALA A 212 -14.62 15.10 -14.36
CA ALA A 212 -15.12 13.91 -15.05
C ALA A 212 -15.97 14.27 -16.28
N GLU A 213 -15.52 13.83 -17.45
CA GLU A 213 -16.34 13.76 -18.66
C GLU A 213 -16.89 12.34 -18.82
N VAL A 214 -18.23 12.19 -18.89
CA VAL A 214 -18.85 10.86 -18.96
C VAL A 214 -19.29 10.54 -20.39
N LYS A 215 -18.83 9.42 -20.94
CA LYS A 215 -19.22 8.88 -22.26
C LYS A 215 -19.58 7.41 -22.11
N ASP A 216 -20.79 7.02 -22.54
CA ASP A 216 -21.33 5.66 -22.44
C ASP A 216 -21.29 5.03 -21.03
N GLY A 217 -21.36 5.90 -20.01
CA GLY A 217 -21.27 5.52 -18.59
C GLY A 217 -19.85 5.28 -18.09
N ILE A 218 -18.82 5.61 -18.88
CA ILE A 218 -17.41 5.62 -18.49
C ILE A 218 -16.98 7.06 -18.23
N ALA A 219 -16.38 7.31 -17.07
CA ALA A 219 -15.83 8.62 -16.72
C ALA A 219 -14.38 8.74 -17.21
N PHE A 220 -14.07 9.86 -17.85
CA PHE A 220 -12.73 10.25 -18.27
C PHE A 220 -12.30 11.46 -17.44
N MET A 221 -11.17 11.34 -16.74
CA MET A 221 -10.68 12.38 -15.84
C MET A 221 -9.19 12.60 -16.09
N THR A 222 -8.81 13.86 -16.25
CA THR A 222 -7.40 14.26 -16.39
C THR A 222 -7.09 15.33 -15.37
N PHE A 223 -6.01 15.15 -14.60
CA PHE A 223 -5.57 16.10 -13.58
C PHE A 223 -4.05 16.09 -13.42
N LYS A 224 -3.54 16.98 -12.58
CA LYS A 224 -2.15 16.99 -12.11
C LYS A 224 -2.15 16.97 -10.60
N SER A 225 -1.49 15.99 -10.00
CA SER A 225 -1.32 15.94 -8.55
C SER A 225 0.00 15.27 -8.20
N PRO A 226 0.74 15.80 -7.21
CA PRO A 226 1.89 15.09 -6.65
C PRO A 226 1.47 13.91 -5.77
N PHE A 227 0.18 13.76 -5.45
CA PHE A 227 -0.28 12.68 -4.57
C PHE A 227 -0.54 11.38 -5.33
N ASN A 228 -0.28 10.25 -4.68
CA ASN A 228 -0.57 8.92 -5.21
C ASN A 228 -2.07 8.58 -5.09
N ILE A 229 -2.91 9.32 -5.81
CA ILE A 229 -4.38 9.29 -5.66
C ILE A 229 -5.11 8.70 -6.87
N ILE A 230 -4.42 8.37 -7.96
CA ILE A 230 -5.07 7.97 -9.22
C ILE A 230 -6.01 6.76 -9.05
N SER A 231 -5.62 5.78 -8.24
CA SER A 231 -6.44 4.61 -7.92
C SER A 231 -7.60 4.92 -6.97
N LYS A 232 -7.46 5.94 -6.09
CA LYS A 232 -8.53 6.41 -5.20
C LYS A 232 -9.61 7.13 -6.01
N VAL A 233 -9.21 8.01 -6.92
CA VAL A 233 -10.12 8.70 -7.87
C VAL A 233 -10.92 7.66 -8.69
N ALA A 234 -10.23 6.69 -9.31
CA ALA A 234 -10.90 5.67 -10.12
C ALA A 234 -11.84 4.76 -9.31
N ARG A 235 -11.48 4.41 -8.07
CA ARG A 235 -12.35 3.62 -7.19
C ARG A 235 -13.60 4.39 -6.78
N LYS A 236 -13.44 5.65 -6.34
CA LYS A 236 -14.58 6.51 -5.96
C LYS A 236 -15.54 6.69 -7.14
N ALA A 237 -15.00 6.91 -8.33
CA ALA A 237 -15.78 6.99 -9.57
C ALA A 237 -16.61 5.72 -9.88
N VAL A 238 -16.04 4.53 -9.71
CA VAL A 238 -16.73 3.27 -10.08
C VAL A 238 -17.58 2.69 -8.94
N TRP A 239 -17.11 2.74 -7.71
CA TRP A 239 -17.75 2.07 -6.56
C TRP A 239 -18.73 2.95 -5.81
N GLU A 240 -18.45 4.24 -5.68
CA GLU A 240 -19.29 5.16 -4.90
C GLU A 240 -20.24 5.94 -5.81
N ILE A 241 -19.74 6.50 -6.91
CA ILE A 241 -20.56 7.26 -7.88
C ILE A 241 -21.34 6.30 -8.80
N GLY A 242 -20.82 5.10 -9.06
CA GLY A 242 -21.50 4.06 -9.82
C GLY A 242 -21.27 4.11 -11.34
N TYR A 243 -20.21 4.76 -11.81
CA TYR A 243 -19.84 4.69 -13.22
C TYR A 243 -19.48 3.25 -13.63
N ARG A 244 -19.76 2.88 -14.88
CA ARG A 244 -19.44 1.54 -15.43
C ARG A 244 -17.94 1.31 -15.51
N GLY A 245 -17.17 2.39 -15.68
CA GLY A 245 -15.72 2.42 -15.62
C GLY A 245 -15.20 3.85 -15.48
N ALA A 246 -13.90 3.97 -15.24
CA ALA A 246 -13.20 5.24 -15.12
C ALA A 246 -11.80 5.11 -15.75
N VAL A 247 -11.50 5.95 -16.74
CA VAL A 247 -10.16 6.19 -17.26
C VAL A 247 -9.66 7.48 -16.61
N VAL A 248 -8.62 7.36 -15.80
CA VAL A 248 -8.08 8.45 -15.00
C VAL A 248 -6.63 8.69 -15.42
N VAL A 249 -6.25 9.94 -15.65
CA VAL A 249 -4.92 10.35 -16.05
C VAL A 249 -4.39 11.38 -15.05
N ASN A 250 -3.24 11.09 -14.44
CA ASN A 250 -2.42 12.08 -13.77
C ASN A 250 -1.27 12.46 -14.72
N GLU A 251 -1.32 13.65 -15.31
CA GLU A 251 -0.39 14.08 -16.35
C GLU A 251 1.02 14.34 -15.83
N ASP A 252 1.16 14.55 -14.52
CA ASP A 252 2.45 14.82 -13.89
C ASP A 252 2.51 14.28 -12.45
N PHE A 253 3.03 13.07 -12.33
CA PHE A 253 3.39 12.42 -11.09
C PHE A 253 4.91 12.28 -11.02
N HIS A 254 5.56 13.24 -10.38
CA HIS A 254 7.02 13.28 -10.19
C HIS A 254 7.81 13.10 -11.50
N GLY A 255 7.39 13.77 -12.58
CA GLY A 255 8.08 13.74 -13.88
C GLY A 255 7.56 12.70 -14.86
N ASN A 256 6.72 11.76 -14.42
CA ASN A 256 6.04 10.79 -15.28
C ASN A 256 4.54 11.06 -15.36
N ALA A 257 3.85 10.43 -16.30
CA ALA A 257 2.40 10.36 -16.32
C ALA A 257 1.92 9.00 -15.79
N GLN A 258 0.77 9.01 -15.13
CA GLN A 258 0.08 7.80 -14.70
C GLN A 258 -1.29 7.72 -15.40
N ILE A 259 -1.64 6.53 -15.86
CA ILE A 259 -2.95 6.22 -16.41
C ILE A 259 -3.52 5.05 -15.61
N TYR A 260 -4.76 5.16 -15.17
CA TYR A 260 -5.45 4.12 -14.44
C TYR A 260 -6.82 3.90 -15.06
N PHE A 261 -7.08 2.67 -15.47
CA PHE A 261 -8.37 2.29 -16.03
C PHE A 261 -9.01 1.24 -15.15
N ARG A 262 -10.15 1.57 -14.55
CA ARG A 262 -10.94 0.67 -13.72
C ARG A 262 -12.32 0.47 -14.33
N ILE A 263 -12.81 -0.76 -14.27
CA ILE A 263 -14.16 -1.10 -14.70
C ILE A 263 -14.93 -1.77 -13.58
N SER A 264 -16.25 -1.68 -13.64
CA SER A 264 -17.15 -2.45 -12.76
C SER A 264 -17.08 -3.94 -13.06
N SER A 265 -17.44 -4.78 -12.10
CA SER A 265 -17.45 -6.25 -12.28
C SER A 265 -18.35 -6.69 -13.44
N LYS A 266 -19.45 -5.97 -13.70
CA LYS A 266 -20.34 -6.21 -14.85
C LYS A 266 -19.66 -5.95 -16.20
N MET A 267 -18.70 -5.02 -16.24
CA MET A 267 -17.95 -4.70 -17.45
C MET A 267 -16.77 -5.65 -17.68
N ALA A 268 -16.33 -6.36 -16.65
CA ALA A 268 -15.21 -7.29 -16.71
C ALA A 268 -15.49 -8.56 -17.53
N GLU A 269 -16.71 -8.73 -18.04
CA GLU A 269 -17.08 -9.74 -19.03
C GLU A 269 -16.99 -9.22 -20.47
N LYS A 270 -17.01 -7.90 -20.65
CA LYS A 270 -17.04 -7.24 -21.97
C LYS A 270 -15.67 -6.72 -22.39
N ILE A 271 -14.86 -6.30 -21.42
CA ILE A 271 -13.54 -5.72 -21.66
C ILE A 271 -12.48 -6.70 -21.18
N ASN A 272 -11.65 -7.16 -22.11
CA ASN A 272 -10.53 -8.02 -21.80
C ASN A 272 -9.33 -7.19 -21.32
N MET A 273 -9.29 -6.90 -20.02
CA MET A 273 -8.22 -6.09 -19.43
C MET A 273 -6.82 -6.68 -19.65
N ALA A 274 -6.69 -8.01 -19.68
CA ALA A 274 -5.41 -8.68 -19.90
C ALA A 274 -4.86 -8.40 -21.30
N GLN A 275 -5.74 -8.32 -22.31
CA GLN A 275 -5.36 -7.94 -23.67
C GLN A 275 -4.85 -6.49 -23.72
N VAL A 276 -5.57 -5.54 -23.11
CA VAL A 276 -5.14 -4.13 -23.06
C VAL A 276 -3.76 -3.98 -22.42
N ILE A 277 -3.53 -4.66 -21.29
CA ILE A 277 -2.24 -4.67 -20.59
C ILE A 277 -1.14 -5.26 -21.48
N SER A 278 -1.43 -6.36 -22.19
CA SER A 278 -0.44 -7.00 -23.08
C SER A 278 -0.07 -6.11 -24.25
N GLU A 279 -1.02 -5.38 -24.84
CA GLU A 279 -0.76 -4.44 -25.93
C GLU A 279 0.10 -3.26 -25.46
N LEU A 280 -0.22 -2.70 -24.29
CA LEU A 280 0.60 -1.66 -23.65
C LEU A 280 2.03 -2.14 -23.40
N LYS A 281 2.21 -3.32 -22.80
CA LYS A 281 3.54 -3.91 -22.59
C LYS A 281 4.29 -4.14 -23.91
N GLY A 282 3.59 -4.60 -24.95
CA GLY A 282 4.16 -4.79 -26.29
C GLY A 282 4.68 -3.49 -26.93
N LYS A 283 4.18 -2.33 -26.48
CA LYS A 283 4.64 -0.98 -26.87
C LYS A 283 5.67 -0.39 -25.89
N GLY A 284 6.18 -1.19 -24.95
CA GLY A 284 7.19 -0.76 -23.98
C GLY A 284 6.65 0.10 -22.84
N PHE A 285 5.34 0.11 -22.59
CA PHE A 285 4.78 0.78 -21.41
C PHE A 285 4.97 -0.06 -20.14
N ASN A 286 5.20 0.60 -19.01
CA ASN A 286 5.14 -0.04 -17.70
C ASN A 286 3.68 -0.16 -17.27
N ALA A 287 3.03 -1.26 -17.65
CA ALA A 287 1.63 -1.53 -17.36
C ALA A 287 1.42 -2.82 -16.57
N GLY A 288 0.41 -2.83 -15.71
CA GLY A 288 0.02 -4.00 -14.91
C GLY A 288 -1.41 -3.88 -14.42
N GLY A 289 -1.94 -4.93 -13.81
CA GLY A 289 -3.34 -4.92 -13.39
C GLY A 289 -3.92 -6.28 -13.04
N LYS A 290 -5.24 -6.29 -12.84
CA LYS A 290 -6.07 -7.48 -12.60
C LYS A 290 -7.24 -7.47 -13.59
N ARG A 291 -8.16 -8.41 -13.45
CA ARG A 291 -9.34 -8.56 -14.31
C ARG A 291 -10.14 -7.26 -14.51
N GLU A 292 -10.27 -6.42 -13.48
CA GLU A 292 -11.12 -5.22 -13.50
C GLU A 292 -10.33 -3.90 -13.60
N VAL A 293 -9.01 -3.97 -13.71
CA VAL A 293 -8.18 -2.78 -13.54
C VAL A 293 -6.83 -2.87 -14.22
N LEU A 294 -6.39 -1.76 -14.82
CA LEU A 294 -5.02 -1.55 -15.25
C LEU A 294 -4.45 -0.25 -14.67
N GLY A 295 -3.16 -0.26 -14.37
CA GLY A 295 -2.34 0.91 -14.14
C GLY A 295 -1.19 0.93 -15.15
N CYS A 296 -0.84 2.12 -15.62
CA CYS A 296 0.24 2.34 -16.57
C CYS A 296 1.03 3.59 -16.17
N ILE A 297 2.36 3.48 -16.14
CA ILE A 297 3.27 4.62 -15.94
C ILE A 297 4.03 4.84 -17.25
N CYS A 298 4.11 6.08 -17.69
CA CYS A 298 4.74 6.43 -18.97
C CYS A 298 5.33 7.85 -18.98
N GLU A 299 6.14 8.15 -19.99
CA GLU A 299 6.57 9.51 -20.27
C GLU A 299 5.38 10.38 -20.67
N LYS A 300 5.42 11.68 -20.33
CA LYS A 300 4.29 12.61 -20.53
C LYS A 300 3.86 12.75 -21.99
N ASN A 301 4.81 12.69 -22.93
CA ASN A 301 4.55 12.74 -24.37
C ASN A 301 3.91 11.46 -24.93
N ARG A 302 3.80 10.39 -24.14
CA ARG A 302 3.21 9.10 -24.54
C ARG A 302 1.81 8.85 -23.99
N ILE A 303 1.21 9.83 -23.30
CA ILE A 303 -0.15 9.73 -22.76
C ILE A 303 -1.16 9.40 -23.87
N GLU A 304 -1.13 10.14 -24.99
CA GLU A 304 -2.07 9.93 -26.09
C GLU A 304 -1.94 8.55 -26.74
N GLU A 305 -0.71 8.05 -26.90
CA GLU A 305 -0.46 6.71 -27.42
C GLU A 305 -1.10 5.64 -26.53
N ALA A 306 -0.91 5.73 -25.20
CA ALA A 306 -1.50 4.79 -24.25
C ALA A 306 -3.04 4.91 -24.19
N LEU A 307 -3.59 6.12 -24.22
CA LEU A 307 -5.04 6.34 -24.24
C LEU A 307 -5.69 5.82 -25.52
N ASN A 308 -5.01 5.93 -26.68
CA ASN A 308 -5.51 5.39 -27.93
C ASN A 308 -5.65 3.86 -27.88
N ILE A 309 -4.69 3.17 -27.25
CA ILE A 309 -4.77 1.72 -27.01
C ILE A 309 -5.97 1.43 -26.11
N ILE A 310 -6.10 2.09 -24.96
CA ILE A 310 -7.22 1.85 -24.02
C ILE A 310 -8.57 2.10 -24.70
N ASN A 311 -8.71 3.24 -25.40
CA ASN A 311 -9.96 3.64 -26.05
C ASN A 311 -10.37 2.71 -27.19
N ALA A 312 -9.43 2.01 -27.85
CA ALA A 312 -9.75 1.02 -28.87
C ALA A 312 -10.55 -0.17 -28.30
N HIS A 313 -10.38 -0.48 -27.01
CA HIS A 313 -11.10 -1.54 -26.29
C HIS A 313 -12.38 -1.06 -25.59
N LEU A 314 -12.70 0.23 -25.71
CA LEU A 314 -13.94 0.81 -25.19
C LEU A 314 -15.06 0.90 -26.25
N ARG A 315 -14.72 0.68 -27.53
CA ARG A 315 -15.62 0.79 -28.69
C ARG A 315 -16.38 -0.51 -28.96
#